data_AF-A0A7V8EK33-F1
#
_entry.id   AF-A0A7V8EK33-F1
#
_cell.length_a   1.000
_cell.length_b   1.000
_cell.length_c   1.000
_cell.angle_alpha   90.00
_cell.angle_beta   90.00
_cell.angle_gamma   90.00
#
_symmetry.space_group_name_H-M   'P 1'
#
loop_
_entity.id
_entity.type
_entity.pdbx_description
1 polymer ?
#
loop_
_entity_poly.entity_id
_entity_poly.type
_entity_poly.pdbx_seq_one_letter_code
_entity_poly.pdbx_strand_id
1 'polypeptide(L)' 'MTTNQPYDPNDPFKVGNDLCWLHGEHYRVAKVLEVEEDRVKLSGMTADYWRSKKALLPRLDVTPHRVSGSF' A
#
# COMPACT_ATOMS: atom_id res chain seq x y z
N MET A 1 2.00 17.19 10.63
CA MET A 1 2.57 17.42 9.29
C MET A 1 2.51 16.11 8.53
N THR A 2 1.51 15.89 7.69
CA THR A 2 1.43 14.68 6.85
C THR A 2 2.19 14.94 5.56
N THR A 3 3.45 14.54 5.52
CA THR A 3 4.22 14.42 4.30
C THR A 3 3.54 13.38 3.41
N ASN A 4 2.71 13.84 2.47
CA ASN A 4 2.24 13.02 1.35
C ASN A 4 3.42 12.85 0.40
N GLN A 5 4.33 11.93 0.72
CA GLN A 5 5.31 11.48 -0.24
C GLN A 5 4.58 10.69 -1.34
N PRO A 6 4.90 10.90 -2.61
CA PRO A 6 4.35 10.11 -3.70
C PRO A 6 4.70 8.63 -3.50
N TYR A 7 3.74 7.74 -3.78
CA TYR A 7 3.93 6.30 -3.69
C TYR A 7 5.10 5.85 -4.58
N ASP A 8 6.02 5.09 -4.02
CA ASP A 8 7.16 4.52 -4.74
C ASP A 8 6.83 3.09 -5.25
N PRO A 9 6.65 2.87 -6.56
CA PRO A 9 6.32 1.56 -7.10
C PRO A 9 7.49 0.58 -7.07
N ASN A 10 8.73 1.05 -6.95
CA ASN A 10 9.92 0.19 -6.90
C ASN A 10 10.18 -0.36 -5.50
N ASP A 11 9.65 0.30 -4.47
CA ASP A 11 9.67 -0.16 -3.08
C ASP A 11 8.29 0.00 -2.43
N PRO A 12 7.36 -0.94 -2.67
CA PRO A 12 6.00 -0.87 -2.14
C PRO A 12 5.95 -0.82 -0.61
N PHE A 13 6.95 -1.40 0.07
CA PHE A 13 6.98 -1.54 1.51
C PHE A 13 7.61 -0.34 2.22
N LYS A 14 8.01 0.71 1.50
CA LYS A 14 8.60 1.91 2.09
C LYS A 14 7.66 2.59 3.10
N VAL A 15 8.22 3.09 4.20
CA VAL A 15 7.47 3.91 5.17
C VAL A 15 6.83 5.11 4.49
N GLY A 16 5.54 5.32 4.75
CA GLY A 16 4.72 6.37 4.15
C GLY A 16 3.98 5.95 2.88
N ASN A 17 4.36 4.84 2.23
CA ASN A 17 3.60 4.28 1.11
C ASN A 17 2.27 3.67 1.60
N ASP A 18 1.32 3.55 0.67
CA ASP A 18 0.07 2.85 0.90
C ASP A 18 0.14 1.44 0.30
N LEU A 19 -0.30 0.45 1.07
CA LEU A 19 -0.39 -0.95 0.64
C LEU A 19 -1.83 -1.43 0.69
N CYS A 20 -2.14 -2.39 -0.18
CA CYS A 20 -3.40 -3.11 -0.16
C CYS A 20 -3.23 -4.38 0.68
N TRP A 21 -4.20 -4.67 1.53
CA TRP A 21 -4.23 -5.92 2.28
C TRP A 21 -5.64 -6.46 2.42
N LEU A 22 -5.75 -7.78 2.51
CA LEU A 22 -7.01 -8.45 2.75
C LEU A 22 -7.31 -8.43 4.26
N HIS A 23 -8.38 -7.75 4.65
CA HIS A 23 -8.87 -7.72 6.02
C HIS A 23 -10.28 -8.31 6.08
N GLY A 24 -10.37 -9.57 6.55
CA GLY A 24 -11.58 -10.37 6.41
C GLY A 24 -11.81 -10.69 4.93
N GLU A 25 -12.98 -10.32 4.41
CA GLU A 25 -13.36 -10.54 3.01
C GLU A 25 -13.13 -9.32 2.11
N HIS A 26 -12.57 -8.24 2.64
CA HIS A 26 -12.43 -6.97 1.93
C HIS A 26 -10.98 -6.53 1.80
N TYR A 27 -10.60 -6.05 0.61
CA TYR A 27 -9.35 -5.33 0.42
C TYR A 27 -9.44 -3.94 1.04
N ARG A 28 -8.38 -3.56 1.77
CA ARG A 28 -8.23 -2.25 2.37
C ARG A 28 -6.90 -1.65 2.00
N VAL A 29 -6.88 -0.33 1.86
CA VAL A 29 -5.65 0.45 1.69
C VAL A 29 -5.20 0.95 3.06
N ALA A 30 -3.92 0.80 3.38
CA ALA A 30 -3.35 1.21 4.65
C ALA A 30 -1.93 1.75 4.47
N LYS A 31 -1.58 2.77 5.25
CA LYS A 31 -0.25 3.39 5.20
C LYS A 31 0.77 2.55 5.97
N VAL A 32 1.95 2.39 5.39
CA VAL A 32 3.10 1.78 6.06
C VAL A 32 3.69 2.73 7.09
N LEU A 33 3.76 2.28 8.34
CA LEU A 33 4.32 3.02 9.46
C LEU A 33 5.76 2.58 9.76
N GLU A 34 6.00 1.27 9.77
CA GLU A 34 7.29 0.66 10.11
C GLU A 34 7.52 -0.60 9.27
N VAL A 35 8.78 -0.92 8.99
CA VAL A 35 9.18 -2.03 8.11
C VAL A 35 10.26 -2.85 8.81
N GLU A 36 10.02 -4.15 8.92
CA GLU A 36 11.03 -5.13 9.33
C GLU A 36 11.35 -6.06 8.16
N GLU A 37 12.22 -7.05 8.38
CA GLU A 37 12.69 -7.96 7.33
C GLU A 37 11.52 -8.71 6.66
N ASP A 38 10.60 -9.27 7.44
CA ASP A 38 9.53 -10.16 6.98
C ASP A 38 8.10 -9.59 7.15
N ARG A 39 7.96 -8.50 7.92
CA ARG A 39 6.67 -7.91 8.29
C ARG A 39 6.69 -6.38 8.24
N VAL A 40 5.49 -5.82 8.21
CA VAL A 40 5.23 -4.39 8.06
C VAL A 40 4.12 -3.99 9.01
N LYS A 41 4.27 -2.83 9.64
CA LYS A 41 3.24 -2.22 10.48
C LYS A 41 2.41 -1.26 9.64
N LEU A 42 1.10 -1.49 9.64
CA LEU A 42 0.14 -0.73 8.86
C LEU A 42 -0.76 0.08 9.78
N SER A 43 -1.04 1.32 9.37
CA SER A 43 -2.06 2.15 9.98
C SER A 43 -3.45 1.60 9.65
N GLY A 44 -4.18 1.19 10.68
CA GLY A 44 -5.60 0.90 10.57
C GLY A 44 -6.46 2.03 11.12
N MET A 45 -7.77 1.95 10.86
CA MET A 45 -8.72 2.97 11.29
C MET A 45 -8.88 3.02 12.82
N THR A 46 -8.78 1.86 13.48
CA THR A 46 -9.02 1.71 14.93
C THR A 46 -7.78 1.27 15.71
N ALA A 47 -6.81 0.67 15.03
CA ALA A 47 -5.58 0.15 15.60
C ALA A 47 -4.51 -0.01 14.50
N ASP A 48 -3.25 -0.11 14.91
CA ASP A 48 -2.16 -0.47 14.02
C ASP A 48 -1.98 -1.99 13.96
N TYR A 49 -1.61 -2.51 12.79
CA TYR A 49 -1.52 -3.95 12.55
C TYR A 49 -0.16 -4.35 12.01
N TRP A 50 0.47 -5.36 12.63
CA TRP A 50 1.60 -6.06 12.04
C TRP A 50 1.11 -7.11 11.05
N ARG A 51 1.68 -7.11 9.84
CA ARG A 51 1.36 -8.05 8.77
C ARG A 51 2.61 -8.52 8.05
N SER A 52 2.63 -9.80 7.67
CA SER A 52 3.71 -10.34 6.83
C SER A 52 3.66 -9.70 5.45
N LYS A 53 4.83 -9.38 4.88
CA LYS A 53 4.96 -8.87 3.50
C LYS A 53 4.27 -9.77 2.47
N LYS A 54 4.20 -11.08 2.73
CA LYS A 54 3.55 -12.08 1.86
C LYS A 54 2.03 -11.93 1.77
N ALA A 55 1.41 -11.34 2.80
CA ALA A 55 -0.04 -11.12 2.86
C ALA A 55 -0.46 -9.74 2.33
N LEU A 56 0.50 -8.95 1.85
CA LEU A 56 0.32 -7.59 1.39
C LEU A 56 0.47 -7.54 -0.12
N LEU A 57 -0.33 -6.68 -0.75
CA LEU A 57 -0.30 -6.42 -2.17
C LEU A 57 0.18 -4.99 -2.39
N PRO A 58 1.12 -4.76 -3.32
CA PRO A 58 1.49 -3.41 -3.71
C PRO A 58 0.26 -2.69 -4.27
N ARG A 59 0.15 -1.39 -3.99
CA ARG A 59 -0.91 -0.57 -4.56
C ARG A 59 -0.56 -0.26 -6.01
N LEU A 60 -1.19 -0.99 -6.92
CA LEU A 60 -1.10 -0.78 -8.36
C LEU A 60 -2.31 0.06 -8.80
N ASP A 61 -2.42 1.29 -8.31
CA ASP A 61 -3.37 2.29 -8.82
C ASP A 61 -2.92 2.80 -10.20
N VAL A 62 -2.46 1.90 -11.06
CA VAL A 62 -2.33 2.17 -12.48
C VAL A 62 -3.77 2.31 -12.95
N THR A 63 -4.26 3.54 -12.97
CA THR A 63 -5.36 3.87 -13.88
C THR A 63 -4.82 3.39 -15.23
N PRO A 64 -5.45 2.41 -15.92
CA PRO A 64 -5.03 2.13 -17.28
C PRO A 64 -5.17 3.46 -17.99
N HIS A 65 -4.05 4.08 -18.35
CA HIS A 65 -4.09 5.22 -19.24
C HIS A 65 -4.79 4.65 -20.46
N ARG A 66 -6.05 5.07 -20.68
CA ARG A 66 -6.64 4.99 -22.01
C ARG A 66 -5.63 5.71 -22.89
N VAL A 67 -4.77 4.94 -23.53
CA VAL A 67 -4.15 5.39 -24.77
C VAL A 67 -5.39 5.65 -25.62
N SER A 68 -5.80 6.91 -25.75
CA SER A 68 -6.78 7.26 -26.76
C SER A 68 -6.10 6.89 -28.06
N GLY A 69 -6.39 5.69 -28.57
CA GLY A 69 -6.10 5.32 -29.93
C GLY A 69 -6.88 6.30 -30.78
N SER A 70 -6.20 7.33 -31.25
CA SER A 70 -6.66 8.11 -32.39
C SER A 70 -6.79 7.13 -33.54
N PHE A 71 -8.02 6.94 -34.01
CA PHE A 71 -8.33 6.28 -35.27
C PHE A 71 -7.73 7.07 -36.44
#